data_AF-A0A964ZLS3-F1
#
_entry.id   AF-A0A964ZLS3-F1
#
_cell.length_a   1.000
_cell.length_b   1.000
_cell.length_c   1.000
_cell.angle_alpha   90.00
_cell.angle_beta   90.00
_cell.angle_gamma   90.00
#
_symmetry.space_group_name_H-M   'P 1'
#
loop_
_entity.id
_entity.type
_entity.pdbx_description
1 polymer ?
#
loop_
_entity_poly.entity_id
_entity_poly.type
_entity_poly.pdbx_seq_one_letter_code
_entity_poly.pdbx_strand_id
1 'polypeptide(L)'
;LGAGAALVLLGVNRGSTWGWLSPGIIVSLGLGVALLTMFVVVERRVANPMVPPRWFRTRNVAFPVLSISLSNFGYMGGFILVPQMLDKGIGLSLETIGWLIIARPLTFAIAAPLAARVTMRTGERFAGMFGAMTVFTSLIVLSTVRESSPLWVIAVGLAFAGLGLGVASPAMAALLANAVDDSEMGTASAMHQLMAQIGALLGAAVMISVHEATLEQGVLPSYSNALVVGAALCVVAGLLAGEVRSTKR
;
A
#
# COMPACT_ATOMS: atom_id res chain seq x y z
N LEU A 1 -2.61 1.48 21.18
CA LEU A 1 -2.39 1.54 19.72
C LEU A 1 -1.41 0.47 19.21
N GLY A 2 -0.10 0.57 19.53
CA GLY A 2 0.95 -0.28 18.92
C GLY A 2 0.73 -1.79 19.08
N ALA A 3 0.47 -2.27 20.30
CA ALA A 3 0.19 -3.69 20.56
C ALA A 3 -1.06 -4.20 19.82
N GLY A 4 -2.14 -3.40 19.82
CA GLY A 4 -3.38 -3.75 19.11
C GLY A 4 -3.17 -3.84 17.60
N ALA A 5 -2.49 -2.86 17.01
CA ALA A 5 -2.19 -2.86 15.58
C ALA A 5 -1.22 -3.99 15.17
N ALA A 6 -0.20 -4.26 15.98
CA ALA A 6 0.72 -5.39 15.74
C ALA A 6 -0.01 -6.74 15.74
N LEU A 7 -0.94 -6.94 16.67
CA LEU A 7 -1.73 -8.17 16.75
C LEU A 7 -2.70 -8.33 15.57
N VAL A 8 -3.36 -7.24 15.15
CA VAL A 8 -4.20 -7.26 13.93
C VAL A 8 -3.37 -7.56 12.69
N LEU A 9 -2.23 -6.88 12.52
CA LEU A 9 -1.34 -7.08 11.38
C LEU A 9 -0.77 -8.51 11.36
N LEU A 10 -0.40 -9.05 12.52
CA LEU A 10 0.07 -10.44 12.64
C LEU A 10 -1.02 -11.43 12.24
N GLY A 11 -2.25 -11.24 12.73
CA GLY A 11 -3.37 -12.12 12.43
C GLY A 11 -3.67 -12.18 10.94
N VAL A 12 -3.70 -11.04 10.25
CA VAL A 12 -4.03 -11.03 8.82
C VAL A 12 -2.81 -11.43 7.95
N ASN A 13 -1.58 -11.09 8.33
CA ASN A 13 -0.39 -11.52 7.59
C ASN A 13 -0.15 -13.03 7.68
N ARG A 14 -0.40 -13.63 8.85
CA ARG A 14 -0.26 -15.08 9.07
C ARG A 14 -1.51 -15.87 8.70
N GLY A 15 -2.63 -15.21 8.43
CA GLY A 15 -3.92 -15.76 7.98
C GLY A 15 -3.80 -16.92 7.01
N SER A 16 -3.11 -16.68 5.89
CA SER A 16 -2.96 -17.68 4.84
C SER A 16 -2.05 -18.84 5.23
N THR A 17 -1.07 -18.63 6.11
CA THR A 17 -0.07 -19.64 6.49
C THR A 17 -0.49 -20.51 7.67
N TRP A 18 -1.16 -19.93 8.68
CA TRP A 18 -1.57 -20.62 9.90
C TRP A 18 -3.03 -21.07 9.85
N GLY A 19 -3.77 -20.61 8.85
CA GLY A 19 -5.20 -20.86 8.71
C GLY A 19 -6.02 -19.86 9.53
N TRP A 20 -7.02 -19.27 8.88
CA TRP A 20 -7.89 -18.25 9.47
C TRP A 20 -8.66 -18.70 10.71
N LEU A 21 -8.94 -20.00 10.83
CA LEU A 21 -9.63 -20.61 11.97
C LEU A 21 -8.67 -21.05 13.08
N SER A 22 -7.37 -20.82 12.94
CA SER A 22 -6.42 -21.19 14.00
C SER A 22 -6.67 -20.36 15.26
N PRO A 23 -6.61 -20.99 16.46
CA PRO A 23 -6.80 -20.27 17.71
C PRO A 23 -5.86 -19.07 17.85
N GLY A 24 -4.63 -19.19 17.36
CA GLY A 24 -3.64 -18.12 17.38
C GLY A 24 -4.09 -16.88 16.58
N ILE A 25 -4.74 -17.06 15.42
CA ILE A 25 -5.23 -15.95 14.59
C ILE A 25 -6.49 -15.33 15.16
N ILE A 26 -7.43 -16.15 15.64
CA ILE A 26 -8.66 -15.65 16.26
C ILE A 26 -8.33 -14.84 17.51
N VAL A 27 -7.41 -15.31 18.35
CA VAL A 27 -6.95 -14.60 19.55
C VAL A 27 -6.21 -13.31 19.18
N SER A 28 -5.31 -13.34 18.20
CA SER A 28 -4.55 -12.14 17.81
C SER A 28 -5.44 -11.08 17.14
N LEU A 29 -6.36 -11.47 16.26
CA LEU A 29 -7.35 -10.54 15.69
C LEU A 29 -8.30 -10.00 16.75
N GLY A 30 -8.86 -10.88 17.59
CA GLY A 30 -9.81 -10.49 18.65
C GLY A 30 -9.17 -9.55 19.67
N LEU A 31 -7.98 -9.90 20.17
CA LEU A 31 -7.24 -9.07 21.13
C LEU A 31 -6.74 -7.78 20.48
N GLY A 32 -6.33 -7.84 19.21
CA GLY A 32 -5.92 -6.67 18.44
C GLY A 32 -7.04 -5.65 18.28
N VAL A 33 -8.22 -6.10 17.85
CA VAL A 33 -9.43 -5.26 17.76
C VAL A 33 -9.82 -4.72 19.12
N ALA A 34 -9.85 -5.56 20.17
CA ALA A 34 -10.21 -5.12 21.52
C ALA A 34 -9.28 -4.01 22.03
N LEU A 35 -7.96 -4.14 21.84
CA LEU A 35 -6.97 -3.13 22.22
C LEU A 35 -7.09 -1.84 21.40
N LEU A 36 -7.47 -1.94 20.11
CA LEU A 36 -7.73 -0.76 19.28
C LEU A 36 -9.03 -0.05 19.70
N THR A 37 -10.10 -0.79 19.98
CA THR A 37 -11.35 -0.23 20.49
C THR A 37 -11.15 0.43 21.84
N MET A 38 -10.44 -0.23 22.76
CA MET A 38 -10.09 0.32 24.07
C MET A 38 -9.27 1.60 23.91
N PHE A 39 -8.30 1.59 23.00
CA PHE A 39 -7.50 2.77 22.68
C PHE A 39 -8.37 3.96 22.23
N VAL A 40 -9.29 3.75 21.28
CA VAL A 40 -10.21 4.80 20.81
C VAL A 40 -11.10 5.33 21.94
N VAL A 41 -11.60 4.45 22.81
CA VAL A 41 -12.45 4.85 23.95
C VAL A 41 -11.67 5.68 24.96
N VAL A 42 -10.44 5.28 25.29
CA VAL A 42 -9.56 6.02 26.22
C VAL A 42 -9.20 7.37 25.62
N GLU A 43 -8.81 7.40 24.35
CA GLU A 43 -8.34 8.61 23.68
C GLU A 43 -9.44 9.67 23.52
N ARG A 44 -10.70 9.25 23.38
CA ARG A 44 -11.87 10.15 23.41
C ARG A 44 -12.14 10.76 24.79
N ARG A 45 -11.62 10.18 25.87
CA ARG A 45 -11.87 10.62 27.26
C ARG A 45 -10.71 11.42 27.87
N VAL A 46 -9.51 11.33 27.30
CA VAL A 46 -8.31 11.99 27.82
C VAL A 46 -8.20 13.42 27.31
N ALA A 47 -7.79 14.35 28.18
CA ALA A 47 -7.66 15.77 27.86
C ALA A 47 -6.58 16.09 26.80
N ASN A 48 -5.50 15.29 26.76
CA ASN A 48 -4.43 15.36 25.76
C ASN A 48 -4.36 14.04 24.96
N PRO A 49 -5.18 13.85 23.91
CA PRO A 49 -5.16 12.65 23.08
C PRO A 49 -3.84 12.52 22.30
N MET A 50 -3.33 11.29 22.14
CA MET A 50 -2.08 11.06 21.39
C MET A 50 -2.28 11.21 19.88
N VAL A 51 -3.46 10.86 19.36
CA VAL A 51 -3.92 11.13 18.00
C VAL A 51 -5.00 12.20 18.07
N PRO A 52 -4.64 13.48 17.96
CA PRO A 52 -5.59 14.56 18.06
C PRO A 52 -6.68 14.45 16.97
N PRO A 53 -7.98 14.53 17.30
CA PRO A 53 -9.05 14.48 16.30
C PRO A 53 -8.93 15.55 15.20
N ARG A 54 -8.22 16.65 15.49
CA ARG A 54 -7.86 17.69 14.52
C ARG A 54 -7.10 17.14 13.31
N TRP A 55 -6.28 16.09 13.46
CA TRP A 55 -5.50 15.50 12.38
C TRP A 55 -6.36 14.93 11.25
N PHE A 56 -7.52 14.36 11.59
CA PHE A 56 -8.48 13.88 10.59
C PHE A 56 -9.20 15.02 9.84
N ARG A 57 -9.15 16.25 10.37
CA ARG A 57 -9.71 17.45 9.72
C ARG A 57 -8.62 18.25 8.98
N THR A 58 -7.35 18.09 9.36
CA THR A 58 -6.21 18.71 8.70
C THR A 58 -5.89 17.99 7.39
N ARG A 59 -6.17 18.63 6.26
CA ARG A 59 -5.95 18.06 4.92
C ARG A 59 -4.53 17.53 4.71
N ASN A 60 -3.52 18.26 5.18
CA ASN A 60 -2.10 17.90 5.05
C ASN A 60 -1.65 16.76 5.99
N VAL A 61 -2.54 16.25 6.85
CA VAL A 61 -2.31 15.05 7.66
C VAL A 61 -3.18 13.89 7.14
N ALA A 62 -4.47 14.14 6.92
CA ALA A 62 -5.42 13.11 6.49
C ALA A 62 -5.15 12.59 5.06
N PHE A 63 -4.97 13.47 4.08
CA PHE A 63 -4.82 13.05 2.68
C PHE A 63 -3.52 12.30 2.39
N PRO A 64 -2.35 12.69 2.93
CA PRO A 64 -1.11 11.92 2.71
C PRO A 64 -1.20 10.51 3.29
N VAL A 65 -1.78 10.38 4.48
CA VAL A 65 -1.97 9.11 5.17
C VAL A 65 -2.94 8.20 4.41
N LEU A 66 -4.04 8.73 3.89
CA LEU A 66 -4.97 7.97 3.06
C LEU A 66 -4.35 7.61 1.69
N SER A 67 -3.65 8.56 1.06
CA SER A 67 -3.02 8.36 -0.23
C SER A 67 -1.95 7.26 -0.18
N ILE A 68 -1.09 7.26 0.85
CA ILE A 68 -0.07 6.22 1.00
C ILE A 68 -0.70 4.86 1.33
N SER A 69 -1.82 4.85 2.07
CA SER A 69 -2.56 3.63 2.41
C SER A 69 -3.14 2.98 1.14
N LEU A 70 -3.82 3.75 0.29
CA LEU A 70 -4.36 3.27 -0.98
C LEU A 70 -3.27 2.94 -2.01
N SER A 71 -2.16 3.67 -2.02
CA SER A 71 -0.98 3.32 -2.84
C SER A 71 -0.39 1.98 -2.39
N ASN A 72 -0.29 1.74 -1.08
CA ASN A 72 0.16 0.46 -0.54
C ASN A 72 -0.83 -0.67 -0.80
N PHE A 73 -2.14 -0.40 -0.83
CA PHE A 73 -3.15 -1.36 -1.23
C PHE A 73 -2.82 -1.95 -2.61
N GLY A 74 -2.69 -1.10 -3.63
CA GLY A 74 -2.39 -1.58 -4.99
C GLY A 74 -1.01 -2.21 -5.08
N TYR A 75 0.00 -1.60 -4.45
CA TYR A 75 1.37 -2.10 -4.45
C TYR A 75 1.47 -3.49 -3.82
N MET A 76 1.05 -3.68 -2.56
CA MET A 76 1.16 -4.97 -1.87
C MET A 76 0.19 -6.02 -2.39
N GLY A 77 -1.02 -5.65 -2.82
CA GLY A 77 -1.91 -6.59 -3.49
C GLY A 77 -1.28 -7.15 -4.77
N GLY A 78 -0.71 -6.28 -5.61
CA GLY A 78 0.06 -6.71 -6.79
C GLY A 78 1.34 -7.50 -6.45
N PHE A 79 1.95 -7.27 -5.28
CA PHE A 79 3.13 -8.05 -4.84
C PHE A 79 2.83 -9.52 -4.65
N ILE A 80 1.64 -9.83 -4.16
CA ILE A 80 1.22 -11.20 -3.88
C ILE A 80 0.63 -11.84 -5.14
N LEU A 81 -0.20 -11.10 -5.88
CA LEU A 81 -0.92 -11.65 -7.03
C LEU A 81 -0.06 -11.80 -8.29
N VAL A 82 0.86 -10.87 -8.57
CA VAL A 82 1.63 -10.92 -9.82
C VAL A 82 2.50 -12.19 -9.91
N PRO A 83 3.27 -12.60 -8.89
CA PRO A 83 4.01 -13.86 -8.95
C PRO A 83 3.10 -15.06 -9.19
N GLN A 84 1.93 -15.09 -8.54
CA GLN A 84 0.94 -16.16 -8.72
C GLN A 84 0.33 -16.15 -10.13
N MET A 85 0.08 -14.97 -10.71
CA MET A 85 -0.39 -14.82 -12.08
C MET A 85 0.66 -15.33 -13.08
N LEU A 86 1.95 -15.02 -12.86
CA LEU A 86 3.03 -15.49 -13.73
C LEU A 86 3.23 -17.01 -13.65
N ASP A 87 3.09 -17.58 -12.46
CA ASP A 87 3.22 -19.02 -12.20
C ASP A 87 1.97 -19.78 -12.70
N LYS A 88 0.81 -19.53 -12.08
CA LYS A 88 -0.41 -20.31 -12.31
C LYS A 88 -1.22 -19.86 -13.52
N GLY A 89 -1.12 -18.58 -13.89
CA GLY A 89 -1.86 -18.02 -15.02
C GLY A 89 -1.12 -18.20 -16.35
N ILE A 90 0.15 -17.83 -16.38
CA ILE A 90 0.98 -17.88 -17.60
C ILE A 90 1.77 -19.19 -17.72
N GLY A 91 2.12 -19.83 -16.59
CA GLY A 91 2.94 -21.05 -16.61
C GLY A 91 4.44 -20.77 -16.78
N LEU A 92 4.94 -19.60 -16.38
CA LEU A 92 6.38 -19.29 -16.45
C LEU A 92 7.18 -20.14 -15.43
N SER A 93 8.43 -20.45 -15.77
CA SER A 93 9.32 -21.12 -14.83
C SER A 93 9.64 -20.24 -13.62
N LEU A 94 9.76 -20.87 -12.44
CA LEU A 94 10.13 -20.20 -11.18
C LEU A 94 11.42 -19.36 -11.30
N GLU A 95 12.39 -19.81 -12.09
CA GLU A 95 13.63 -19.07 -12.36
C GLU A 95 13.34 -17.74 -13.07
N THR A 96 12.52 -17.77 -14.12
CA THR A 96 12.15 -16.56 -14.89
C THR A 96 11.35 -15.59 -14.02
N ILE A 97 10.42 -16.11 -13.22
CA ILE A 97 9.62 -15.32 -12.28
C ILE A 97 10.54 -14.63 -11.26
N GLY A 98 11.51 -15.37 -10.71
CA GLY A 98 12.51 -14.82 -9.79
C GLY A 98 13.25 -13.63 -10.37
N TRP A 99 13.75 -13.75 -11.60
CA TRP A 99 14.43 -12.65 -12.30
C TRP A 99 13.54 -11.44 -12.55
N LEU A 100 12.28 -11.65 -12.94
CA LEU A 100 11.34 -10.57 -13.21
C LEU A 100 10.99 -9.78 -11.94
N ILE A 101 10.74 -10.46 -10.83
CA ILE A 101 10.31 -9.83 -9.57
C ILE A 101 11.40 -8.92 -9.01
N ILE A 102 12.69 -9.20 -9.27
CA ILE A 102 13.83 -8.35 -8.83
C ILE A 102 13.72 -6.91 -9.36
N ALA A 103 13.11 -6.69 -10.53
CA ALA A 103 12.96 -5.37 -11.11
C ALA A 103 12.27 -4.38 -10.15
N ARG A 104 11.31 -4.87 -9.36
CA ARG A 104 10.52 -4.06 -8.44
C ARG A 104 11.31 -3.55 -7.21
N PRO A 105 11.92 -4.40 -6.35
CA PRO A 105 12.75 -3.91 -5.25
C PRO A 105 13.98 -3.14 -5.74
N LEU A 106 14.55 -3.49 -6.90
CA LEU A 106 15.68 -2.77 -7.48
C LEU A 106 15.32 -1.32 -7.81
N THR A 107 14.21 -1.12 -8.52
CA THR A 107 13.73 0.23 -8.85
C THR A 107 13.28 1.01 -7.62
N PHE A 108 12.67 0.35 -6.63
CA PHE A 108 12.36 0.98 -5.35
C PHE A 108 13.63 1.47 -4.63
N ALA A 109 14.66 0.63 -4.54
CA ALA A 109 15.93 0.95 -3.89
C ALA A 109 16.65 2.13 -4.56
N ILE A 110 16.53 2.28 -5.87
CA ILE A 110 17.08 3.41 -6.63
C ILE A 110 16.17 4.65 -6.47
N ALA A 111 14.85 4.49 -6.59
CA ALA A 111 13.91 5.60 -6.57
C ALA A 111 13.81 6.27 -5.19
N ALA A 112 13.78 5.50 -4.10
CA ALA A 112 13.54 6.04 -2.77
C ALA A 112 14.57 7.10 -2.29
N PRO A 113 15.90 6.90 -2.44
CA PRO A 113 16.89 7.93 -2.13
C PRO A 113 16.80 9.15 -3.05
N LEU A 114 16.52 8.93 -4.34
CA LEU A 114 16.39 10.01 -5.33
C LEU A 114 15.13 10.84 -5.09
N ALA A 115 14.05 10.19 -4.64
CA ALA A 115 12.78 10.82 -4.37
C ALA A 115 12.87 11.93 -3.32
N ALA A 116 13.70 11.78 -2.29
CA ALA A 116 13.93 12.85 -1.31
C ALA A 116 14.44 14.15 -1.98
N ARG A 117 15.36 14.03 -2.95
CA ARG A 117 15.91 15.18 -3.69
C ARG A 117 14.92 15.74 -4.71
N VAL A 118 14.19 14.87 -5.41
CA VAL A 118 13.20 15.28 -6.41
C VAL A 118 12.01 15.96 -5.74
N THR A 119 11.56 15.45 -4.60
CA THR A 119 10.45 16.01 -3.82
C THR A 119 10.78 17.42 -3.34
N MET A 120 12.02 17.67 -2.92
CA MET A 120 12.49 19.02 -2.56
C MET A 120 12.36 20.04 -3.71
N ARG A 121 12.39 19.60 -4.97
CA ARG A 121 12.28 20.49 -6.14
C ARG A 121 10.87 20.55 -6.74
N THR A 122 10.12 19.45 -6.69
CA THR A 122 8.83 19.30 -7.36
C THR A 122 7.63 19.42 -6.41
N GLY A 123 7.87 19.39 -5.10
CA GLY A 123 6.85 19.43 -4.05
C GLY A 123 6.31 18.04 -3.71
N GLU A 124 5.89 17.87 -2.45
CA GLU A 124 5.38 16.58 -1.94
C GLU A 124 4.09 16.15 -2.64
N ARG A 125 3.25 17.12 -3.03
CA ARG A 125 2.03 16.89 -3.80
C ARG A 125 2.31 16.17 -5.11
N PHE A 126 3.24 16.68 -5.91
CA PHE A 126 3.55 16.12 -7.23
C PHE A 126 4.17 14.72 -7.10
N ALA A 127 5.09 14.54 -6.15
CA ALA A 127 5.71 13.25 -5.90
C ALA A 127 4.69 12.17 -5.46
N GLY A 128 3.72 12.53 -4.60
CA GLY A 128 2.63 11.64 -4.21
C GLY A 128 1.73 11.24 -5.38
N MET A 129 1.29 12.23 -6.17
CA MET A 129 0.47 11.99 -7.37
C MET A 129 1.20 11.11 -8.38
N PHE A 130 2.45 11.47 -8.70
CA PHE A 130 3.29 10.74 -9.63
C PHE A 130 3.48 9.30 -9.18
N GLY A 131 3.81 9.08 -7.91
CA GLY A 131 4.02 7.73 -7.40
C GLY A 131 2.75 6.88 -7.47
N ALA A 132 1.60 7.41 -7.05
CA ALA A 132 0.31 6.72 -7.14
C ALA A 132 -0.07 6.38 -8.60
N MET A 133 0.12 7.32 -9.54
CA MET A 133 -0.18 7.11 -10.95
C MET A 133 0.79 6.13 -11.62
N THR A 134 2.04 6.07 -11.16
CA THR A 134 3.02 5.09 -11.65
C THR A 134 2.65 3.68 -11.17
N VAL A 135 2.20 3.52 -9.92
CA VAL A 135 1.68 2.22 -9.43
C VAL A 135 0.39 1.84 -10.17
N PHE A 136 -0.52 2.78 -10.43
CA PHE A 136 -1.69 2.56 -11.29
C PHE A 136 -1.27 2.01 -12.66
N THR A 137 -0.33 2.69 -13.32
CA THR A 137 0.15 2.30 -14.66
C THR A 137 0.75 0.90 -14.64
N SER A 138 1.55 0.59 -13.61
CA SER A 138 2.09 -0.76 -13.40
C SER A 138 0.99 -1.83 -13.34
N LEU A 139 -0.04 -1.62 -12.52
CA LEU A 139 -1.14 -2.58 -12.35
C LEU A 139 -1.96 -2.74 -13.63
N ILE A 140 -2.20 -1.65 -14.38
CA ILE A 140 -2.87 -1.72 -15.68
C ILE A 140 -2.04 -2.49 -16.70
N VAL A 141 -0.75 -2.18 -16.86
CA VAL A 141 0.14 -2.91 -17.77
C VAL A 141 0.14 -4.40 -17.42
N LEU A 142 0.31 -4.74 -16.14
CA LEU A 142 0.31 -6.13 -15.68
C LEU A 142 -1.05 -6.82 -15.87
N SER A 143 -2.16 -6.10 -15.76
CA SER A 143 -3.51 -6.65 -16.02
C SER A 143 -3.72 -7.05 -17.49
N THR A 144 -2.98 -6.43 -18.42
CA THR A 144 -3.06 -6.73 -19.86
C THR A 144 -2.13 -7.86 -20.31
N VAL A 145 -1.26 -8.35 -19.42
CA VAL A 145 -0.33 -9.45 -19.74
C VAL A 145 -1.10 -10.72 -20.07
N ARG A 146 -0.65 -11.40 -21.12
CA ARG A 146 -1.15 -12.69 -21.62
C ARG A 146 0.03 -13.62 -21.86
N GLU A 147 -0.24 -14.89 -22.16
CA GLU A 147 0.80 -15.90 -22.43
C GLU A 147 1.78 -15.50 -23.56
N SER A 148 1.30 -14.77 -24.57
CA SER A 148 2.12 -14.27 -25.68
C SER A 148 2.88 -12.97 -25.39
N SER A 149 2.72 -12.40 -24.19
CA SER A 149 3.32 -11.12 -23.85
C SER A 149 4.83 -11.25 -23.65
N PRO A 150 5.63 -10.32 -24.18
CA PRO A 150 7.08 -10.39 -24.02
C PRO A 150 7.50 -10.07 -22.58
N LEU A 151 8.52 -10.77 -22.09
CA LEU A 151 8.99 -10.69 -20.69
C LEU A 151 9.41 -9.27 -20.27
N TRP A 152 9.89 -8.45 -21.21
CA TRP A 152 10.28 -7.08 -20.91
C TRP A 152 9.10 -6.19 -20.49
N VAL A 153 7.88 -6.46 -20.99
CA VAL A 153 6.67 -5.72 -20.58
C VAL A 153 6.37 -5.98 -19.11
N ILE A 154 6.52 -7.23 -18.68
CA ILE A 154 6.34 -7.64 -17.28
C ILE A 154 7.40 -6.97 -16.39
N ALA A 155 8.67 -6.98 -16.84
CA ALA A 155 9.76 -6.33 -16.12
C ALA A 155 9.55 -4.82 -15.97
N VAL A 156 9.12 -4.13 -17.04
CA VAL A 156 8.79 -2.69 -17.01
C VAL A 156 7.58 -2.41 -16.12
N GLY A 157 6.54 -3.24 -16.17
CA GLY A 157 5.40 -3.15 -15.26
C GLY A 157 5.83 -3.24 -13.80
N LEU A 158 6.65 -4.23 -13.45
CA LEU A 158 7.20 -4.41 -12.10
C LEU A 158 8.12 -3.26 -11.67
N ALA A 159 8.94 -2.75 -12.59
CA ALA A 159 9.79 -1.59 -12.39
C ALA A 159 8.96 -0.32 -12.06
N PHE A 160 7.83 -0.11 -12.72
CA PHE A 160 6.93 1.01 -12.44
C PHE A 160 6.30 0.91 -11.05
N ALA A 161 5.95 -0.29 -10.56
CA ALA A 161 5.46 -0.44 -9.19
C ALA A 161 6.50 0.03 -8.17
N GLY A 162 7.76 -0.41 -8.34
CA GLY A 162 8.86 -0.06 -7.45
C GLY A 162 9.21 1.43 -7.49
N LEU A 163 9.29 2.00 -8.70
CA LEU A 163 9.52 3.43 -8.91
C LEU A 163 8.40 4.28 -8.29
N GLY A 164 7.15 3.90 -8.51
CA GLY A 164 5.98 4.64 -8.03
C GLY A 164 5.95 4.74 -6.50
N LEU A 165 6.01 3.59 -5.80
CA LEU A 165 6.00 3.62 -4.34
C LEU A 165 7.30 4.20 -3.77
N GLY A 166 8.44 3.98 -4.43
CA GLY A 166 9.73 4.56 -4.05
C GLY A 166 9.71 6.09 -4.06
N VAL A 167 8.93 6.71 -4.96
CA VAL A 167 8.75 8.16 -4.98
C VAL A 167 7.69 8.64 -3.99
N ALA A 168 6.52 7.99 -3.94
CA ALA A 168 5.41 8.44 -3.10
C ALA A 168 5.69 8.30 -1.60
N SER A 169 6.31 7.18 -1.17
CA SER A 169 6.49 6.87 0.25
C SER A 169 7.28 7.93 1.02
N PRO A 170 8.51 8.31 0.61
CA PRO A 170 9.26 9.35 1.32
C PRO A 170 8.61 10.73 1.22
N ALA A 171 7.95 11.04 0.09
CA ALA A 171 7.28 12.33 -0.09
C ALA A 171 6.09 12.52 0.85
N MET A 172 5.22 11.52 0.97
CA MET A 172 4.07 11.56 1.87
C MET A 172 4.49 11.56 3.35
N ALA A 173 5.57 10.84 3.69
CA ALA A 173 6.15 10.86 5.03
C ALA A 173 6.71 12.25 5.39
N ALA A 174 7.45 12.89 4.48
CA ALA A 174 7.99 14.24 4.69
C ALA A 174 6.88 15.29 4.83
N LEU A 175 5.85 15.20 4.01
CA LEU A 175 4.68 16.09 4.07
C LEU A 175 3.95 15.99 5.41
N LEU A 176 3.78 14.77 5.91
CA LEU A 176 3.17 14.55 7.22
C LEU A 176 4.05 15.13 8.33
N ALA A 177 5.36 14.89 8.28
CA ALA A 177 6.30 15.44 9.24
C ALA A 177 6.28 16.98 9.26
N ASN A 178 6.15 17.62 8.09
CA ASN A 178 6.03 19.08 7.98
C ASN A 178 4.68 19.64 8.47
N ALA A 179 3.66 18.80 8.67
CA ALA A 179 2.30 19.21 9.03
C ALA A 179 1.96 19.04 10.52
N VAL A 180 2.89 18.51 11.32
CA VAL A 180 2.72 18.23 12.76
C VAL A 180 3.85 18.89 13.55
N ASP A 181 3.61 19.14 14.84
CA ASP A 181 4.62 19.68 15.73
C ASP A 181 5.70 18.61 16.05
N ASP A 182 6.93 19.04 16.36
CA ASP A 182 8.05 18.14 16.65
C ASP A 182 7.75 17.15 17.80
N SER A 183 6.96 17.59 18.77
CA SER A 183 6.51 16.77 19.90
C SER A 183 5.51 15.67 19.51
N GLU A 184 4.82 15.82 18.36
CA GLU A 184 3.82 14.88 17.86
C GLU A 184 4.35 14.00 16.70
N MET A 185 5.53 14.30 16.15
CA MET A 185 6.14 13.58 15.02
C MET A 185 6.20 12.06 15.21
N GLY A 186 6.55 11.61 16.42
CA GLY A 186 6.62 10.18 16.74
C GLY A 186 5.28 9.48 16.55
N THR A 187 4.19 10.11 17.03
CA THR A 187 2.84 9.57 16.89
C THR A 187 2.33 9.66 15.45
N ALA A 188 2.64 10.76 14.74
CA ALA A 188 2.26 10.94 13.34
C ALA A 188 2.91 9.87 12.45
N SER A 189 4.21 9.64 12.62
CA SER A 189 4.96 8.61 11.89
C SER A 189 4.42 7.20 12.18
N ALA A 190 4.14 6.90 13.46
CA ALA A 190 3.52 5.63 13.83
C ALA A 190 2.14 5.45 13.16
N MET A 191 1.29 6.47 13.18
CA MET A 191 -0.01 6.45 12.50
C MET A 191 0.14 6.23 10.99
N HIS A 192 1.07 6.93 10.34
CA HIS A 192 1.38 6.79 8.93
C HIS A 192 1.77 5.35 8.56
N GLN A 193 2.71 4.78 9.31
CA GLN A 193 3.16 3.40 9.10
C GLN A 193 2.01 2.41 9.31
N LEU A 194 1.20 2.59 10.35
CA LEU A 194 0.05 1.73 10.61
C LEU A 194 -0.98 1.78 9.47
N MET A 195 -1.30 2.98 8.97
CA MET A 195 -2.25 3.14 7.86
C MET A 195 -1.70 2.56 6.56
N ALA A 196 -0.40 2.70 6.30
CA ALA A 196 0.28 2.06 5.17
C ALA A 196 0.16 0.52 5.25
N GLN A 197 0.39 -0.06 6.44
CA GLN A 197 0.28 -1.50 6.66
C GLN A 197 -1.17 -2.01 6.52
N ILE A 198 -2.16 -1.27 7.05
CA ILE A 198 -3.58 -1.60 6.86
C ILE A 198 -3.92 -1.59 5.37
N GLY A 199 -3.47 -0.57 4.63
CA GLY A 199 -3.68 -0.48 3.19
C GLY A 199 -3.09 -1.69 2.45
N ALA A 200 -1.82 -2.02 2.72
CA ALA A 200 -1.16 -3.18 2.15
C ALA A 200 -1.91 -4.49 2.39
N LEU A 201 -2.40 -4.66 3.61
CA LEU A 201 -3.08 -5.86 4.07
C LEU A 201 -4.46 -6.02 3.43
N LEU A 202 -5.25 -4.94 3.42
CA LEU A 202 -6.54 -4.89 2.73
C LEU A 202 -6.34 -5.11 1.22
N GLY A 203 -5.28 -4.56 0.64
CA GLY A 203 -4.91 -4.76 -0.77
C GLY A 203 -4.74 -6.22 -1.12
N ALA A 204 -3.94 -6.93 -0.33
CA ALA A 204 -3.77 -8.37 -0.47
C ALA A 204 -5.11 -9.12 -0.36
N ALA A 205 -5.85 -8.90 0.73
CA ALA A 205 -7.07 -9.66 1.02
C ALA A 205 -8.17 -9.41 -0.02
N VAL A 206 -8.43 -8.15 -0.37
CA VAL A 206 -9.48 -7.77 -1.33
C VAL A 206 -9.13 -8.25 -2.72
N MET A 207 -7.90 -8.03 -3.19
CA MET A 207 -7.53 -8.45 -4.55
C MET A 207 -7.51 -9.98 -4.68
N ILE A 208 -7.10 -10.74 -3.64
CA ILE A 208 -7.25 -12.20 -3.61
C ILE A 208 -8.73 -12.60 -3.65
N SER A 209 -9.56 -11.95 -2.84
CA SER A 209 -11.01 -12.24 -2.83
C SER A 209 -11.65 -11.98 -4.19
N VAL A 210 -11.23 -10.92 -4.89
CA VAL A 210 -11.70 -10.61 -6.26
C VAL A 210 -11.22 -11.66 -7.25
N HIS A 211 -9.96 -12.12 -7.14
CA HIS A 211 -9.46 -13.22 -7.95
C HIS A 211 -10.30 -14.49 -7.73
N GLU A 212 -10.49 -14.89 -6.48
CA GLU A 212 -11.30 -16.07 -6.12
C GLU A 212 -12.74 -15.96 -6.62
N ALA A 213 -13.37 -14.79 -6.44
CA ALA A 213 -14.75 -14.54 -6.88
C ALA A 213 -14.91 -14.49 -8.41
N THR A 214 -13.83 -14.31 -9.18
CA THR A 214 -13.87 -14.22 -10.64
C THR A 214 -13.18 -15.40 -11.33
N LEU A 215 -12.77 -16.44 -10.59
CA LEU A 215 -12.12 -17.64 -11.13
C LEU A 215 -12.94 -18.34 -12.23
N GLU A 216 -14.26 -18.29 -12.16
CA GLU A 216 -15.16 -18.89 -13.16
C GLU A 216 -15.00 -18.25 -14.56
N GLN A 217 -14.47 -17.02 -14.64
CA GLN A 217 -14.20 -16.32 -15.89
C GLN A 217 -12.86 -16.73 -16.53
N GLY A 218 -12.08 -17.58 -15.85
CA GLY A 218 -10.76 -18.05 -16.25
C GLY A 218 -9.63 -17.52 -15.35
N VAL A 219 -8.54 -18.28 -15.28
CA VAL A 219 -7.41 -18.01 -14.38
C VAL A 219 -6.77 -16.64 -14.69
N LEU A 220 -6.37 -16.39 -15.94
CA LEU A 220 -5.77 -15.11 -16.35
C LEU A 220 -6.72 -13.91 -16.20
N PRO A 221 -7.98 -13.95 -16.69
CA PRO A 221 -8.96 -12.89 -16.48
C PRO A 221 -9.21 -12.56 -15.00
N SER A 222 -9.25 -13.56 -14.12
CA SER A 222 -9.48 -13.34 -12.70
C SER A 222 -8.34 -12.55 -12.02
N TYR A 223 -7.08 -12.83 -12.37
CA TYR A 223 -5.93 -12.01 -11.94
C TYR A 223 -6.00 -10.59 -12.51
N SER A 224 -6.39 -10.45 -13.78
CA SER A 224 -6.56 -9.14 -14.43
C SER A 224 -7.60 -8.28 -13.69
N ASN A 225 -8.76 -8.84 -13.36
CA ASN A 225 -9.82 -8.16 -12.60
C ASN A 225 -9.32 -7.69 -11.23
N ALA A 226 -8.60 -8.54 -10.51
CA ALA A 226 -8.01 -8.20 -9.22
C ALA A 226 -7.02 -7.02 -9.33
N LEU A 227 -6.15 -7.03 -10.35
CA LEU A 227 -5.20 -5.94 -10.61
C LEU A 227 -5.91 -4.63 -10.98
N VAL A 228 -7.00 -4.68 -11.73
CA VAL A 228 -7.81 -3.50 -12.08
C VAL A 228 -8.46 -2.87 -10.84
N VAL A 229 -8.94 -3.68 -9.88
CA VAL A 229 -9.45 -3.18 -8.60
C VAL A 229 -8.35 -2.44 -7.82
N GLY A 230 -7.15 -3.02 -7.76
CA GLY A 230 -5.99 -2.34 -7.18
C GLY A 230 -5.66 -1.02 -7.90
N ALA A 231 -5.70 -1.02 -9.23
CA ALA A 231 -5.46 0.17 -10.05
C ALA A 231 -6.49 1.28 -9.76
N ALA A 232 -7.78 0.94 -9.67
CA ALA A 232 -8.84 1.90 -9.37
C ALA A 232 -8.59 2.63 -8.04
N LEU A 233 -8.13 1.92 -7.00
CA LEU A 233 -7.78 2.55 -5.73
C LEU A 233 -6.51 3.40 -5.79
N CYS A 234 -5.56 3.08 -6.67
CA CYS A 234 -4.42 3.96 -6.94
C CYS A 234 -4.83 5.29 -7.61
N VAL A 235 -5.90 5.30 -8.43
CA VAL A 235 -6.47 6.55 -8.95
C VAL A 235 -6.98 7.43 -7.80
N VAL A 236 -7.74 6.84 -6.88
CA VAL A 236 -8.22 7.54 -5.68
C VAL A 236 -7.04 8.04 -4.85
N ALA A 237 -5.99 7.23 -4.69
CA ALA A 237 -4.76 7.62 -4.00
C ALA A 237 -4.11 8.88 -4.64
N GLY A 238 -4.01 8.91 -5.97
CA GLY A 238 -3.47 10.04 -6.71
C GLY A 238 -4.34 11.30 -6.60
N LEU A 239 -5.67 11.16 -6.64
CA LEU A 239 -6.59 12.28 -6.42
C LEU A 239 -6.43 12.86 -5.00
N LEU A 240 -6.34 12.01 -3.98
CA LEU A 240 -6.10 12.44 -2.59
C LEU A 240 -4.74 13.12 -2.43
N ALA A 241 -3.68 12.60 -3.06
CA ALA A 241 -2.38 13.28 -3.11
C ALA A 241 -2.50 14.65 -3.79
N GLY A 242 -3.35 14.76 -4.81
CA GLY A 242 -3.63 16.02 -5.50
C GLY A 242 -4.37 17.05 -4.67
N GLU A 243 -5.12 16.66 -3.64
CA GLU A 243 -5.84 17.57 -2.74
C GLU A 243 -4.96 18.13 -1.61
N VAL A 244 -3.71 17.67 -1.50
CA VAL A 244 -2.72 18.21 -0.59
C VAL A 244 -2.33 19.63 -0.98
N ARG A 245 -2.29 20.54 0.00
CA ARG A 245 -1.66 21.84 -0.17
C ARG A 245 -0.17 21.70 0.08
N SER A 246 0.64 21.83 -0.98
CA SER A 246 2.10 21.90 -0.85
C SER A 246 2.44 23.00 0.16
N THR A 247 3.18 22.64 1.20
CA THR A 247 3.74 23.61 2.14
C THR A 247 4.66 24.54 1.36
N LYS A 248 4.30 25.84 1.29
CA LYS A 248 5.25 26.85 0.83
C LYS A 248 6.36 26.90 1.88
N ARG A 249 7.56 26.47 1.52
CA ARG A 249 8.77 26.88 2.22
C ARG A 249 9.12 28.29 1.79
#